data_AF-A0A6S7FYU7-F1
#
_entry.id   AF-A0A6S7FYU7-F1
#
_cell.length_a   1.000
_cell.length_b   1.000
_cell.length_c   1.000
_cell.angle_alpha   90.00
_cell.angle_beta   90.00
_cell.angle_gamma   90.00
#
_symmetry.space_group_name_H-M   'P 1'
#
loop_
_entity.id
_entity.type
_entity.pdbx_description
1 polymer ?
#
loop_
_entity_poly.entity_id
_entity_poly.type
_entity_poly.pdbx_seq_one_letter_code
_entity_poly.pdbx_strand_id
1 'polypeptide(L)'
;MDIPIGLPPALTPTRYEPPSPPPAATRTYTWREWGEWLVKDVPKDIKRKVTDAYRIFKNKVLSLYGKQPTVKSTLVSSAIKKNTAKWMIPGDEFKDPWVFLNSARSEVEKIVNDVEGAKKVYLVLTCELVKEDSKTKQKTYTTSHGRSNTHAITVNISGEYEKMREKVLESLAKFQKNGSNWRLHKVEKLEVSVTKYEPLKGKGYTTPLPEPLKGKNAIINMKNEDNQCFKWAVTRALNPVKRDACRVTKILKLQVEKYNWEDIEFPTKVKDIHKWEEKNNININVFGYDEETKKLYTLKLGEQEIQRKQ
;
A
#
# COMPACT_ATOMS: atom_id res chain seq x y z
N MET A 1 -24.28 5.75 93.87
CA MET A 1 -24.76 5.35 92.53
C MET A 1 -24.48 6.53 91.62
N ASP A 2 -23.35 6.50 90.93
CA ASP A 2 -22.96 7.58 90.01
C ASP A 2 -23.02 7.07 88.58
N ILE A 3 -23.82 7.73 87.76
CA ILE A 3 -24.00 7.45 86.33
C ILE A 3 -22.87 8.18 85.58
N PRO A 4 -22.05 7.50 84.76
CA PRO A 4 -21.05 8.19 83.95
C PRO A 4 -21.74 8.99 82.84
N ILE A 5 -21.65 10.31 82.94
CA ILE A 5 -22.07 11.25 81.91
C ILE A 5 -20.98 11.31 80.85
N GLY A 6 -21.30 10.88 79.63
CA GLY A 6 -20.45 11.06 78.46
C GLY A 6 -20.85 10.14 77.31
N LEU A 7 -21.74 10.61 76.43
CA LEU A 7 -21.98 9.94 75.15
C LEU A 7 -20.69 10.01 74.30
N PRO A 8 -20.27 8.91 73.64
CA PRO A 8 -19.14 8.96 72.74
C PRO A 8 -19.42 9.91 71.57
N PRO A 9 -18.39 10.61 71.04
CA PRO A 9 -18.57 11.51 69.91
C PRO A 9 -19.12 10.75 68.70
N ALA A 10 -20.03 11.41 67.96
CA ALA A 10 -20.65 10.83 66.78
C ALA A 10 -19.58 10.43 65.74
N LEU A 11 -19.66 9.18 65.26
CA LEU A 11 -18.80 8.68 64.19
C LEU A 11 -19.04 9.55 62.94
N THR A 12 -18.03 10.31 62.53
CA THR A 12 -18.05 10.98 61.23
C THR A 12 -17.78 9.92 60.16
N PRO A 13 -18.69 9.70 59.19
CA PRO A 13 -18.43 8.75 58.12
C PRO A 13 -17.23 9.23 57.30
N THR A 14 -16.21 8.38 57.20
CA THR A 14 -15.07 8.63 56.31
C THR A 14 -15.61 8.72 54.87
N ARG A 15 -15.27 9.79 54.17
CA ARG A 15 -15.63 9.97 52.76
C ARG A 15 -15.04 8.80 51.98
N TYR A 16 -15.87 8.02 51.29
CA TYR A 16 -15.39 6.96 50.41
C TYR A 16 -14.57 7.58 49.28
N GLU A 17 -13.28 7.28 49.25
CA GLU A 17 -12.42 7.56 48.11
C GLU A 17 -12.38 6.31 47.22
N PRO A 18 -12.99 6.34 46.03
CA PRO A 18 -12.88 5.22 45.11
C PRO A 18 -11.41 4.98 44.74
N PRO A 19 -10.99 3.71 44.54
CA PRO A 19 -9.64 3.43 44.06
C PRO A 19 -9.40 4.20 42.76
N SER A 20 -8.22 4.81 42.67
CA SER A 20 -7.85 5.65 41.53
C SER A 20 -7.99 4.83 40.24
N PRO A 21 -8.68 5.34 39.20
CA PRO A 21 -8.64 4.70 37.89
C PRO A 21 -7.18 4.63 37.42
N PRO A 22 -6.83 3.69 36.53
CA PRO A 22 -5.47 3.59 36.03
C PRO A 22 -5.00 4.95 35.48
N PRO A 23 -3.74 5.35 35.74
CA PRO A 23 -3.22 6.64 35.28
C PRO A 23 -3.37 6.76 33.77
N ALA A 24 -3.75 7.96 33.30
CA ALA A 24 -4.08 8.23 31.92
C ALA A 24 -3.00 7.70 30.93
N ALA A 25 -3.50 7.10 29.85
CA ALA A 25 -2.82 6.30 28.84
C ALA A 25 -1.54 6.90 28.22
N THR A 26 -0.44 6.86 28.98
CA THR A 26 0.90 7.28 28.51
C THR A 26 1.93 6.15 28.61
N ARG A 27 1.58 5.02 29.23
CA ARG A 27 2.45 3.85 29.38
C ARG A 27 1.82 2.61 28.76
N THR A 28 2.56 1.96 27.85
CA THR A 28 2.21 0.63 27.34
C THR A 28 2.47 -0.40 28.44
N TYR A 29 1.41 -0.93 29.04
CA TYR A 29 1.53 -2.03 30.00
C TYR A 29 1.81 -3.34 29.27
N THR A 30 2.76 -4.11 29.79
CA THR A 30 2.88 -5.52 29.40
C THR A 30 1.67 -6.29 29.91
N TRP A 31 1.32 -7.38 29.21
CA TRP A 31 0.19 -8.25 29.61
C TRP A 31 0.30 -8.75 31.06
N ARG A 32 1.52 -8.91 31.59
CA ARG A 32 1.74 -9.24 33.02
C ARG A 32 1.32 -8.11 33.94
N GLU A 33 1.80 -6.89 33.68
CA GLU A 33 1.53 -5.73 34.52
C GLU A 33 0.01 -5.42 34.56
N TRP A 34 -0.69 -5.56 33.43
CA TRP A 34 -2.15 -5.40 33.38
C TRP A 34 -2.90 -6.45 34.21
N GLY A 35 -2.49 -7.72 34.12
CA GLY A 35 -3.09 -8.80 34.90
C GLY A 35 -2.83 -8.70 36.40
N GLU A 36 -1.62 -8.30 36.79
CA GLU A 36 -1.25 -8.07 38.19
C GLU A 36 -2.02 -6.88 38.78
N TRP A 37 -2.21 -5.81 38.01
CA TRP A 37 -3.07 -4.69 38.38
C TRP A 37 -4.53 -5.15 38.59
N LEU A 38 -5.10 -5.89 37.64
CA LEU A 38 -6.49 -6.35 37.72
C LEU A 38 -6.76 -7.18 38.99
N VAL A 39 -5.78 -7.97 39.44
CA VAL A 39 -5.91 -8.86 40.60
C VAL A 39 -5.56 -8.15 41.93
N LYS A 40 -4.89 -7.00 41.89
CA LYS A 40 -4.41 -6.28 43.07
C LYS A 40 -5.56 -5.84 43.99
N ASP A 41 -6.59 -5.23 43.41
CA ASP A 41 -7.68 -4.57 44.14
C ASP A 41 -8.94 -5.44 44.29
N VAL A 42 -8.83 -6.73 43.95
CA VAL A 42 -9.95 -7.68 44.04
C VAL A 42 -10.16 -8.13 45.50
N PRO A 43 -11.39 -8.02 46.05
CA PRO A 43 -11.75 -8.53 47.37
C PRO A 43 -11.35 -9.99 47.60
N LYS A 44 -10.90 -10.33 48.81
CA LYS A 44 -10.28 -11.64 49.14
C LYS A 44 -11.20 -12.83 48.84
N ASP A 45 -12.50 -12.66 49.00
CA ASP A 45 -13.56 -13.64 48.79
C ASP A 45 -13.72 -14.05 47.32
N ILE A 46 -13.46 -13.14 46.37
CA ILE A 46 -13.55 -13.42 44.92
C ILE A 46 -12.19 -13.47 44.22
N LYS A 47 -11.10 -13.09 44.90
CA LYS A 47 -9.74 -13.02 44.34
C LYS A 47 -9.29 -14.29 43.63
N ARG A 48 -9.60 -15.45 44.20
CA ARG A 48 -9.26 -16.76 43.60
C ARG A 48 -9.97 -16.97 42.26
N LYS A 49 -11.28 -16.70 42.20
CA LYS A 49 -12.08 -16.84 40.97
C LYS A 49 -11.59 -15.92 39.86
N VAL A 50 -11.27 -14.66 40.20
CA VAL A 50 -10.75 -13.68 39.23
C VAL A 50 -9.36 -14.07 38.73
N THR A 51 -8.49 -14.55 39.62
CA THR A 51 -7.14 -15.03 39.24
C THR A 51 -7.24 -16.24 38.31
N ASP A 52 -8.13 -17.19 38.61
CA ASP A 52 -8.36 -18.36 37.76
C ASP A 52 -8.94 -17.97 36.39
N ALA A 53 -9.93 -17.06 36.35
CA ALA A 53 -10.47 -16.53 35.10
C ALA A 53 -9.41 -15.82 34.26
N TYR A 54 -8.57 -14.99 34.88
CA TYR A 54 -7.44 -14.33 34.19
C TYR A 54 -6.43 -15.34 33.66
N ARG A 55 -6.09 -16.39 34.44
CA ARG A 55 -5.20 -17.47 34.00
C ARG A 55 -5.77 -18.23 32.80
N ILE A 56 -7.06 -18.57 32.84
CA ILE A 56 -7.76 -19.23 31.73
C ILE A 56 -7.75 -18.34 30.49
N PHE A 57 -8.09 -17.06 30.64
CA PHE A 57 -8.07 -16.08 29.56
C PHE A 57 -6.66 -15.95 28.96
N LYS A 58 -5.63 -15.75 29.80
CA LYS A 58 -4.23 -15.68 29.39
C LYS A 58 -3.80 -16.92 28.61
N ASN A 59 -4.13 -18.12 29.10
CA ASN A 59 -3.82 -19.37 28.41
C ASN A 59 -4.59 -19.52 27.10
N LYS A 60 -5.82 -19.02 27.03
CA LYS A 60 -6.58 -18.98 25.78
C LYS A 60 -5.95 -18.02 24.78
N VAL A 61 -5.52 -16.84 25.20
CA VAL A 61 -4.79 -15.90 24.33
C VAL A 61 -3.45 -16.51 23.90
N LEU A 62 -2.68 -17.11 24.80
CA LEU A 62 -1.42 -17.77 24.45
C LEU A 62 -1.60 -19.00 23.56
N SER A 63 -2.72 -19.71 23.63
CA SER A 63 -3.01 -20.80 22.69
C SER A 63 -3.47 -20.29 21.32
N LEU A 64 -4.02 -19.08 21.24
CA LEU A 64 -4.44 -18.44 19.99
C LEU A 64 -3.31 -17.63 19.32
N TYR A 65 -2.39 -17.07 20.11
CA TYR A 65 -1.38 -16.10 19.70
C TYR A 65 0.02 -16.37 20.28
N GLY A 66 0.26 -17.56 20.86
CA GLY A 66 1.61 -18.02 21.20
C GLY A 66 2.51 -18.10 19.96
N LYS A 67 3.84 -18.29 20.14
CA LYS A 67 4.87 -18.22 19.08
C LYS A 67 4.28 -18.51 17.70
N GLN A 68 4.00 -17.45 16.95
CA GLN A 68 3.31 -17.59 15.68
C GLN A 68 4.15 -18.51 14.77
N PRO A 69 3.53 -19.45 14.05
CA PRO A 69 4.25 -20.34 13.16
C PRO A 69 5.11 -19.49 12.22
N THR A 70 6.39 -19.83 12.11
CA THR A 70 7.25 -19.18 11.12
C THR A 70 6.84 -19.71 9.76
N VAL A 71 6.00 -18.95 9.07
CA VAL A 71 5.58 -19.25 7.71
C VAL A 71 6.74 -18.99 6.75
N LYS A 72 6.98 -19.94 5.84
CA LYS A 72 8.02 -19.85 4.82
C LYS A 72 7.40 -19.67 3.44
N SER A 73 8.05 -18.90 2.60
CA SER A 73 7.62 -18.72 1.22
C SER A 73 8.24 -19.75 0.26
N THR A 74 7.54 -19.99 -0.85
CA THR A 74 8.00 -20.78 -1.99
C THR A 74 7.88 -19.96 -3.27
N LEU A 75 8.89 -19.97 -4.11
CA LEU A 75 8.82 -19.31 -5.42
C LEU A 75 7.95 -20.16 -6.35
N VAL A 76 6.82 -19.62 -6.79
CA VAL A 76 5.84 -20.35 -7.62
C VAL A 76 6.11 -20.14 -9.10
N SER A 77 6.49 -18.94 -9.51
CA SER A 77 6.79 -18.65 -10.91
C SER A 77 7.67 -17.41 -11.05
N SER A 78 8.45 -17.41 -12.12
CA SER A 78 9.15 -16.22 -12.60
C SER A 78 8.78 -15.99 -14.07
N ALA A 79 8.45 -14.75 -14.42
CA ALA A 79 8.04 -14.35 -15.76
C ALA A 79 8.87 -13.15 -16.26
N ILE A 80 8.82 -12.90 -17.57
CA ILE A 80 9.49 -11.77 -18.23
C ILE A 80 11.00 -11.76 -17.91
N LYS A 81 11.74 -12.81 -18.31
CA LYS A 81 13.19 -12.94 -18.03
C LYS A 81 13.55 -12.76 -16.54
N LYS A 82 12.70 -13.22 -15.61
CA LYS A 82 12.83 -13.06 -14.14
C LYS A 82 12.61 -11.64 -13.60
N ASN A 83 12.01 -10.72 -14.38
CA ASN A 83 11.63 -9.39 -13.87
C ASN A 83 10.38 -9.42 -13.00
N THR A 84 9.53 -10.45 -13.13
CA THR A 84 8.39 -10.67 -12.24
C THR A 84 8.56 -11.99 -11.52
N ALA A 85 8.47 -11.97 -10.20
CA ALA A 85 8.48 -13.16 -9.35
C ALA A 85 7.20 -13.19 -8.51
N LYS A 86 6.64 -14.39 -8.36
CA LYS A 86 5.52 -14.66 -7.47
C LYS A 86 5.94 -15.69 -6.42
N TRP A 87 5.79 -15.33 -5.16
CA TRP A 87 5.98 -16.22 -4.03
C TRP A 87 4.63 -16.59 -3.43
N MET A 88 4.54 -17.79 -2.90
CA MET A 88 3.40 -18.28 -2.16
C MET A 88 3.81 -18.60 -0.73
N ILE A 89 3.01 -18.11 0.21
CA ILE A 89 3.11 -18.41 1.63
C ILE A 89 1.87 -19.24 1.99
N PRO A 90 2.03 -20.49 2.47
CA PRO A 90 0.91 -21.36 2.80
C PRO A 90 0.21 -20.86 4.06
N GLY A 91 -1.12 -20.96 4.06
CA GLY A 91 -1.99 -20.47 5.13
C GLY A 91 -2.83 -21.54 5.82
N ASP A 92 -2.68 -22.82 5.47
CA ASP A 92 -3.57 -23.91 5.91
C ASP A 92 -3.71 -24.07 7.44
N GLU A 93 -2.71 -23.62 8.20
CA GLU A 93 -2.73 -23.64 9.66
C GLU A 93 -3.56 -22.50 10.28
N PHE A 94 -4.00 -21.54 9.48
CA PHE A 94 -4.65 -20.31 9.94
C PHE A 94 -6.13 -20.28 9.57
N LYS A 95 -6.98 -20.05 10.58
CA LYS A 95 -8.41 -19.79 10.39
C LYS A 95 -8.71 -18.30 10.23
N ASP A 96 -7.90 -17.46 10.87
CA ASP A 96 -8.09 -16.01 10.87
C ASP A 96 -7.09 -15.34 9.92
N PRO A 97 -7.55 -14.53 8.94
CA PRO A 97 -6.68 -13.91 7.97
C PRO A 97 -5.83 -12.79 8.55
N TRP A 98 -6.31 -12.10 9.58
CA TRP A 98 -5.55 -11.03 10.23
C TRP A 98 -4.35 -11.62 10.97
N VAL A 99 -4.55 -12.72 11.70
CA VAL A 99 -3.47 -13.47 12.35
C VAL A 99 -2.45 -13.96 11.33
N PHE A 100 -2.91 -14.57 10.23
CA PHE A 100 -2.04 -15.05 9.17
C PHE A 100 -1.21 -13.93 8.53
N LEU A 101 -1.85 -12.81 8.15
CA LEU A 101 -1.15 -11.69 7.52
C LEU A 101 -0.13 -11.06 8.47
N ASN A 102 -0.36 -11.05 9.78
CA ASN A 102 0.66 -10.60 10.73
C ASN A 102 1.81 -11.60 10.85
N SER A 103 1.52 -12.89 10.85
CA SER A 103 2.53 -13.96 10.86
C SER A 103 3.39 -13.95 9.59
N ALA A 104 2.79 -13.63 8.44
CA ALA A 104 3.46 -13.58 7.14
C ALA A 104 4.28 -12.30 6.92
N ARG A 105 4.11 -11.27 7.76
CA ARG A 105 4.73 -9.95 7.56
C ARG A 105 6.24 -10.03 7.35
N SER A 106 6.94 -10.73 8.24
CA SER A 106 8.41 -10.81 8.18
C SER A 106 8.90 -11.49 6.90
N GLU A 107 8.20 -12.53 6.46
CA GLU A 107 8.53 -13.25 5.22
C GLU A 107 8.21 -12.39 3.99
N VAL A 108 7.11 -11.63 3.99
CA VAL A 108 6.79 -10.66 2.93
C VAL A 108 7.85 -9.55 2.87
N GLU A 109 8.26 -9.01 4.01
CA GLU A 109 9.33 -8.01 4.11
C GLU A 109 10.64 -8.55 3.53
N LYS A 110 11.02 -9.78 3.87
CA LYS A 110 12.18 -10.46 3.31
C LYS A 110 12.10 -10.58 1.79
N ILE A 111 11.02 -11.16 1.26
CA ILE A 111 10.78 -11.33 -0.18
C ILE A 111 10.94 -10.01 -0.93
N VAL A 112 10.34 -8.94 -0.41
CA VAL A 112 10.34 -7.64 -1.08
C VAL A 112 11.71 -6.98 -0.98
N ASN A 113 12.39 -7.10 0.15
CA ASN A 113 13.71 -6.50 0.36
C ASN A 113 14.82 -7.22 -0.42
N ASP A 114 14.67 -8.53 -0.70
CA ASP A 114 15.60 -9.31 -1.52
C ASP A 114 15.67 -8.82 -2.99
N VAL A 115 14.65 -8.07 -3.45
CA VAL A 115 14.65 -7.45 -4.78
C VAL A 115 15.23 -6.04 -4.70
N GLU A 116 16.40 -5.84 -5.28
CA GLU A 116 17.04 -4.52 -5.36
C GLU A 116 16.28 -3.54 -6.28
N GLY A 117 16.40 -2.26 -5.96
CA GLY A 117 15.83 -1.17 -6.76
C GLY A 117 14.34 -0.96 -6.57
N ALA A 118 13.77 -0.12 -7.45
CA ALA A 118 12.36 0.17 -7.45
C ALA A 118 11.56 -1.04 -7.95
N LYS A 119 10.44 -1.32 -7.29
CA LYS A 119 9.63 -2.52 -7.54
C LYS A 119 8.14 -2.23 -7.36
N LYS A 120 7.30 -2.95 -8.08
CA LYS A 120 5.84 -2.96 -7.88
C LYS A 120 5.46 -4.23 -7.15
N VAL A 121 4.69 -4.08 -6.07
CA VAL A 121 4.26 -5.16 -5.21
C VAL A 121 2.74 -5.17 -5.09
N TYR A 122 2.16 -6.36 -5.15
CA TYR A 122 0.78 -6.58 -4.74
C TYR A 122 0.64 -7.94 -4.04
N LEU A 123 -0.37 -8.03 -3.17
CA LEU A 123 -0.70 -9.23 -2.40
C LEU A 123 -2.03 -9.79 -2.91
N VAL A 124 -2.14 -11.12 -2.94
CA VAL A 124 -3.41 -11.82 -3.16
C VAL A 124 -3.58 -12.86 -2.07
N LEU A 125 -4.51 -12.62 -1.16
CA LEU A 125 -4.93 -13.58 -0.16
C LEU A 125 -6.00 -14.48 -0.75
N THR A 126 -5.84 -15.79 -0.58
CA THR A 126 -6.85 -16.77 -0.95
C THR A 126 -7.39 -17.45 0.31
N CYS A 127 -8.71 -17.45 0.43
CA CYS A 127 -9.42 -18.03 1.56
C CYS A 127 -10.50 -18.99 1.09
N GLU A 128 -10.70 -20.05 1.85
CA GLU A 128 -11.84 -20.95 1.68
C GLU A 128 -12.99 -20.45 2.55
N LEU A 129 -14.18 -20.37 1.97
CA LEU A 129 -15.41 -20.01 2.65
C LEU A 129 -16.37 -21.19 2.61
N VAL A 130 -17.16 -21.30 3.67
CA VAL A 130 -18.18 -22.32 3.84
C VAL A 130 -19.54 -21.67 4.00
N LYS A 131 -20.54 -22.26 3.36
CA LYS A 131 -21.96 -21.95 3.56
C LYS A 131 -22.65 -23.24 4.00
N GLU A 132 -23.37 -23.16 5.11
CA GLU A 132 -24.17 -24.28 5.62
C GLU A 132 -25.65 -23.99 5.37
N ASP A 133 -26.34 -24.94 4.73
CA ASP A 133 -27.78 -24.87 4.55
C ASP A 133 -28.48 -25.12 5.89
N SER A 134 -29.41 -24.23 6.26
CA SER A 134 -30.08 -24.28 7.55
C SER A 134 -31.05 -25.46 7.68
N LYS A 135 -31.57 -26.00 6.56
CA LYS A 135 -32.53 -27.11 6.53
C LYS A 135 -31.87 -28.47 6.37
N THR A 136 -30.91 -28.59 5.44
CA THR A 136 -30.29 -29.88 5.12
C THR A 136 -28.97 -30.13 5.85
N LYS A 137 -28.43 -29.12 6.55
CA LYS A 137 -27.10 -29.15 7.17
C LYS A 137 -25.96 -29.44 6.20
N GLN A 138 -26.21 -29.35 4.89
CA GLN A 138 -25.21 -29.56 3.85
C GLN A 138 -24.26 -28.36 3.80
N LYS A 139 -22.95 -28.65 3.70
CA LYS A 139 -21.90 -27.64 3.59
C LYS A 139 -21.46 -27.51 2.14
N THR A 140 -21.47 -26.28 1.65
CA THR A 140 -20.90 -25.90 0.35
C THR A 140 -19.65 -25.07 0.59
N TYR A 141 -18.59 -25.34 -0.16
CA TYR A 141 -17.31 -24.65 -0.06
C TYR A 141 -17.08 -23.81 -1.32
N THR A 142 -16.43 -22.66 -1.16
CA THR A 142 -15.99 -21.82 -2.28
C THR A 142 -14.70 -21.12 -1.92
N THR A 143 -13.95 -20.69 -2.93
CA THR A 143 -12.71 -19.96 -2.76
C THR A 143 -12.95 -18.47 -3.03
N SER A 144 -12.42 -17.60 -2.18
CA SER A 144 -12.40 -16.15 -2.41
C SER A 144 -10.98 -15.63 -2.50
N HIS A 145 -10.80 -14.59 -3.32
CA HIS A 145 -9.53 -13.92 -3.52
C HIS A 145 -9.63 -12.45 -3.10
N GLY A 146 -8.87 -12.06 -2.10
CA GLY A 146 -8.68 -10.67 -1.69
C GLY A 146 -7.38 -10.13 -2.29
N ARG A 147 -7.48 -9.16 -3.19
CA ARG A 147 -6.30 -8.55 -3.84
C ARG A 147 -6.03 -7.15 -3.28
N SER A 148 -4.77 -6.86 -2.94
CA SER A 148 -4.33 -5.51 -2.57
C SER A 148 -4.21 -4.60 -3.80
N ASN A 149 -4.20 -3.29 -3.57
CA ASN A 149 -3.69 -2.36 -4.57
C ASN A 149 -2.21 -2.65 -4.89
N THR A 150 -1.79 -2.29 -6.10
CA THR A 150 -0.38 -2.37 -6.50
C THR A 150 0.36 -1.15 -5.97
N HIS A 151 1.41 -1.37 -5.18
CA HIS A 151 2.23 -0.32 -4.60
C HIS A 151 3.61 -0.30 -5.25
N ALA A 152 4.09 0.89 -5.62
CA ALA A 152 5.46 1.08 -6.07
C ALA A 152 6.34 1.36 -4.84
N ILE A 153 7.33 0.50 -4.60
CA ILE A 153 8.20 0.52 -3.43
C ILE A 153 9.63 0.78 -3.89
N THR A 154 10.29 1.74 -3.25
CA THR A 154 11.68 2.12 -3.57
C THR A 154 12.67 1.81 -2.45
N VAL A 155 12.21 1.72 -1.20
CA VAL A 155 13.06 1.50 -0.02
C VAL A 155 12.62 0.24 0.74
N ASN A 156 11.55 0.33 1.55
CA ASN A 156 11.00 -0.81 2.29
C ASN A 156 9.48 -0.88 2.17
N ILE A 157 8.92 -2.04 2.50
CA ILE A 157 7.48 -2.30 2.46
C ILE A 157 6.77 -2.02 3.79
N SER A 158 7.47 -1.79 4.90
CA SER A 158 6.87 -1.86 6.26
C SER A 158 5.63 -0.96 6.44
N GLY A 159 5.68 0.30 5.98
CA GLY A 159 4.53 1.21 6.04
C GLY A 159 3.45 0.94 4.98
N GLU A 160 3.85 0.40 3.82
CA GLU A 160 2.91 0.06 2.74
C GLU A 160 2.20 -1.26 2.99
N TYR A 161 2.82 -2.18 3.73
CA TYR A 161 2.26 -3.48 4.10
C TYR A 161 0.95 -3.32 4.86
N GLU A 162 0.87 -2.38 5.80
CA GLU A 162 -0.33 -2.10 6.57
C GLU A 162 -1.51 -1.74 5.66
N LYS A 163 -1.29 -0.83 4.71
CA LYS A 163 -2.29 -0.43 3.72
C LYS A 163 -2.70 -1.59 2.82
N MET A 164 -1.75 -2.41 2.40
CA MET A 164 -2.01 -3.59 1.58
C MET A 164 -2.85 -4.63 2.34
N ARG A 165 -2.52 -4.87 3.61
CA ARG A 165 -3.24 -5.78 4.51
C ARG A 165 -4.67 -5.32 4.71
N GLU A 166 -4.86 -4.05 5.05
CA GLU A 166 -6.19 -3.45 5.21
C GLU A 166 -7.02 -3.60 3.94
N LYS A 167 -6.43 -3.34 2.77
CA LYS A 167 -7.16 -3.47 1.50
C LYS A 167 -7.60 -4.89 1.20
N VAL A 168 -6.73 -5.87 1.47
CA VAL A 168 -7.03 -7.29 1.30
C VAL A 168 -8.17 -7.72 2.23
N LEU A 169 -8.12 -7.31 3.50
CA LEU A 169 -9.16 -7.61 4.49
C LEU A 169 -10.49 -6.93 4.13
N GLU A 170 -10.46 -5.69 3.65
CA GLU A 170 -11.64 -4.99 3.16
C GLU A 170 -12.29 -5.74 1.98
N SER A 171 -11.50 -6.24 1.04
CA SER A 171 -11.98 -7.05 -0.09
C SER A 171 -12.68 -8.33 0.38
N LEU A 172 -12.11 -9.01 1.37
CA LEU A 172 -12.68 -10.23 1.95
C LEU A 172 -14.00 -9.92 2.68
N ALA A 173 -14.04 -8.84 3.47
CA ALA A 173 -15.24 -8.41 4.18
C ALA A 173 -16.38 -8.02 3.21
N LYS A 174 -16.06 -7.35 2.10
CA LYS A 174 -17.04 -7.04 1.04
C LYS A 174 -17.61 -8.31 0.40
N PHE A 175 -16.76 -9.31 0.15
CA PHE A 175 -17.20 -10.60 -0.38
C PHE A 175 -18.17 -11.31 0.58
N GLN A 176 -17.86 -11.33 1.88
CA GLN A 176 -18.74 -11.89 2.91
C GLN A 176 -20.08 -11.14 3.02
N LYS A 177 -20.05 -9.80 2.94
CA LYS A 177 -21.25 -8.96 3.04
C LYS A 177 -22.17 -9.10 1.82
N ASN A 178 -21.61 -9.24 0.63
CA ASN A 178 -22.39 -9.34 -0.62
C ASN A 178 -22.83 -10.78 -0.94
N GLY A 179 -22.26 -11.77 -0.26
CA GLY A 179 -22.55 -13.19 -0.46
C GLY A 179 -23.65 -13.72 0.45
N SER A 180 -24.47 -14.65 -0.04
CA SER A 180 -25.59 -15.27 0.68
C SER A 180 -25.13 -16.20 1.82
N ASN A 181 -24.74 -15.65 2.97
CA ASN A 181 -24.31 -16.37 4.20
C ASN A 181 -22.97 -17.15 4.10
N TRP A 182 -22.01 -16.65 3.32
CA TRP A 182 -20.66 -17.23 3.31
C TRP A 182 -19.90 -16.85 4.58
N ARG A 183 -19.35 -17.86 5.27
CA ARG A 183 -18.50 -17.69 6.43
C ARG A 183 -17.09 -18.12 6.09
N LEU A 184 -16.10 -17.42 6.62
CA LEU A 184 -14.71 -17.84 6.46
C LEU A 184 -14.50 -19.22 7.11
N HIS A 185 -13.90 -20.16 6.38
CA HIS A 185 -13.54 -21.48 6.89
C HIS A 185 -12.07 -21.54 7.32
N LYS A 186 -11.17 -21.22 6.38
CA LYS A 186 -9.72 -21.20 6.58
C LYS A 186 -9.03 -20.29 5.56
N VAL A 187 -7.78 -19.95 5.85
CA VAL A 187 -6.89 -19.35 4.87
C VAL A 187 -6.21 -20.46 4.07
N GLU A 188 -6.12 -20.32 2.75
CA GLU A 188 -5.39 -21.27 1.91
C GLU A 188 -3.95 -20.81 1.71
N LYS A 189 -3.77 -19.57 1.23
CA LYS A 189 -2.45 -19.04 0.88
C LYS A 189 -2.43 -17.52 0.74
N LEU A 190 -1.23 -16.95 0.83
CA LEU A 190 -0.92 -15.59 0.39
C LEU A 190 0.04 -15.66 -0.81
N GLU A 191 -0.32 -15.00 -1.90
CA GLU A 191 0.59 -14.79 -3.03
C GLU A 191 1.16 -13.37 -2.97
N VAL A 192 2.48 -13.28 -3.02
CA VAL A 192 3.24 -12.03 -3.07
C VAL A 192 3.81 -11.91 -4.47
N SER A 193 3.41 -10.87 -5.20
CA SER A 193 3.99 -10.60 -6.52
C SER A 193 4.90 -9.40 -6.43
N VAL A 194 6.17 -9.56 -6.81
CA VAL A 194 7.12 -8.45 -6.96
C VAL A 194 7.55 -8.39 -8.42
N THR A 195 7.46 -7.20 -8.99
CA THR A 195 7.95 -6.91 -10.34
C THR A 195 8.97 -5.80 -10.28
N LYS A 196 10.16 -6.01 -10.84
CA LYS A 196 11.16 -4.95 -11.00
C LYS A 196 10.51 -3.81 -11.77
N TYR A 197 10.63 -2.60 -11.22
CA TYR A 197 9.98 -1.42 -11.75
C TYR A 197 11.03 -0.36 -11.98
N GLU A 198 11.34 -0.11 -13.25
CA GLU A 198 12.12 1.04 -13.64
C GLU A 198 11.14 2.16 -14.01
N PRO A 199 10.85 3.11 -13.10
CA PRO A 199 10.06 4.26 -13.48
C PRO A 199 10.79 4.99 -14.61
N LEU A 200 10.06 5.36 -15.66
CA LEU A 200 10.59 6.25 -16.69
C LEU A 200 11.05 7.54 -16.02
N LYS A 201 12.36 7.69 -15.86
CA LYS A 201 12.95 8.92 -15.31
C LYS A 201 12.91 9.97 -16.41
N GLY A 202 12.14 11.03 -16.18
CA GLY A 202 12.28 12.26 -16.96
C GLY A 202 13.70 12.78 -16.80
N LYS A 203 14.38 13.04 -17.91
CA LYS A 203 15.73 13.59 -17.93
C LYS A 203 15.69 14.94 -18.66
N GLY A 204 16.45 15.90 -18.16
CA GLY A 204 16.65 17.19 -18.83
C GLY A 204 17.72 17.09 -19.92
N TYR A 205 18.09 18.24 -20.49
CA TYR A 205 19.11 18.30 -21.55
C TYR A 205 20.47 17.72 -21.14
N THR A 206 20.76 17.73 -19.84
CA THR A 206 22.02 17.27 -19.25
C THR A 206 22.26 15.78 -19.47
N THR A 207 21.23 15.01 -19.84
CA THR A 207 21.42 13.64 -20.30
C THR A 207 21.61 13.60 -21.81
N PRO A 208 22.75 13.09 -22.30
CA PRO A 208 22.97 12.94 -23.72
C PRO A 208 21.99 11.92 -24.32
N LEU A 209 21.63 12.13 -25.59
CA LEU A 209 20.92 11.13 -26.37
C LEU A 209 21.80 9.88 -26.51
N PRO A 210 21.21 8.67 -26.53
CA PRO A 210 21.93 7.44 -26.86
C PRO A 210 22.68 7.59 -28.18
N GLU A 211 23.90 7.04 -28.27
CA GLU A 211 24.76 7.17 -29.46
C GLU A 211 24.04 6.83 -30.79
N PRO A 212 23.22 5.77 -30.88
CA PRO A 212 22.51 5.42 -32.11
C PRO A 212 21.51 6.48 -32.57
N LEU A 213 20.99 7.29 -31.64
CA LEU A 213 20.03 8.36 -31.93
C LEU A 213 20.74 9.69 -32.21
N LYS A 214 21.84 9.95 -31.51
CA LYS A 214 22.64 11.17 -31.69
C LYS A 214 23.14 11.31 -33.12
N GLY A 215 23.62 10.22 -33.73
CA GLY A 215 24.12 10.23 -35.12
C GLY A 215 23.05 10.50 -36.18
N LYS A 216 21.77 10.31 -35.87
CA LYS A 216 20.67 10.48 -36.84
C LYS A 216 20.24 11.93 -37.03
N ASN A 217 20.63 12.84 -36.12
CA ASN A 217 20.23 14.26 -36.13
C ASN A 217 18.71 14.52 -36.26
N ALA A 218 17.88 13.51 -35.99
CA ALA A 218 16.42 13.58 -36.13
C ALA A 218 15.71 14.01 -34.84
N ILE A 219 16.43 14.07 -33.72
CA ILE A 219 15.88 14.38 -32.40
C ILE A 219 16.55 15.65 -31.86
N ILE A 220 15.74 16.65 -31.53
CA ILE A 220 16.20 17.88 -30.90
C ILE A 220 16.09 17.69 -29.39
N ASN A 221 17.23 17.61 -28.71
CA ASN A 221 17.29 17.69 -27.26
C ASN A 221 17.39 19.18 -26.85
N MET A 222 16.30 19.74 -26.32
CA MET A 222 16.23 21.15 -25.93
C MET A 222 17.20 21.45 -24.78
N LYS A 223 18.08 22.44 -24.95
CA LYS A 223 19.04 22.91 -23.94
C LYS A 223 18.38 23.94 -23.03
N ASN A 224 17.77 23.47 -21.95
CA ASN A 224 17.07 24.29 -20.96
C ASN A 224 17.59 24.01 -19.53
N GLU A 225 17.67 25.02 -18.67
CA GLU A 225 18.14 24.88 -17.28
C GLU A 225 17.01 24.60 -16.28
N ASP A 226 15.76 24.64 -16.74
CA ASP A 226 14.55 24.40 -15.94
C ASP A 226 13.97 22.98 -16.15
N ASN A 227 12.91 22.65 -15.41
CA ASN A 227 12.18 21.37 -15.57
C ASN A 227 11.07 21.43 -16.63
N GLN A 228 11.13 22.38 -17.58
CA GLN A 228 10.07 22.65 -18.57
C GLN A 228 10.41 22.10 -19.96
N CYS A 229 11.15 20.99 -20.06
CA CYS A 229 11.59 20.42 -21.35
C CYS A 229 10.43 20.11 -22.30
N PHE A 230 9.29 19.62 -21.78
CA PHE A 230 8.07 19.39 -22.56
C PHE A 230 7.59 20.68 -23.24
N LYS A 231 7.53 21.78 -22.49
CA LYS A 231 7.11 23.10 -22.98
C LYS A 231 8.02 23.63 -24.08
N TRP A 232 9.33 23.54 -23.88
CA TRP A 232 10.31 23.97 -24.88
C TRP A 232 10.29 23.09 -26.13
N ALA A 233 10.15 21.77 -25.98
CA ALA A 233 10.13 20.83 -27.09
C ALA A 233 8.89 21.02 -27.98
N VAL A 234 7.70 21.12 -27.38
CA VAL A 234 6.44 21.35 -28.11
C VAL A 234 6.47 22.69 -28.84
N THR A 235 6.86 23.76 -28.16
CA THR A 235 6.93 25.09 -28.78
C THR A 235 7.92 25.10 -29.95
N ARG A 236 9.09 24.43 -29.82
CA ARG A 236 10.07 24.33 -30.90
C ARG A 236 9.55 23.50 -32.07
N ALA A 237 8.82 22.41 -31.82
CA ALA A 237 8.22 21.60 -32.88
C ALA A 237 7.21 22.40 -33.71
N LEU A 238 6.42 23.25 -33.06
CA LEU A 238 5.45 24.13 -33.70
C LEU A 238 6.09 25.38 -34.33
N ASN A 239 7.31 25.74 -33.93
CA ASN A 239 8.06 26.89 -34.43
C ASN A 239 9.49 26.45 -34.83
N PRO A 240 9.63 25.65 -35.91
CA PRO A 240 10.90 25.04 -36.30
C PRO A 240 11.90 26.09 -36.78
N VAL A 241 13.17 25.87 -36.44
CA VAL A 241 14.30 26.69 -36.92
C VAL A 241 15.40 25.79 -37.44
N LYS A 242 16.11 26.22 -38.49
CA LYS A 242 17.17 25.41 -39.13
C LYS A 242 18.46 25.41 -38.33
N ARG A 243 18.83 26.55 -37.74
CA ARG A 243 20.10 26.73 -37.02
C ARG A 243 19.85 26.73 -35.51
N ASP A 244 20.71 26.01 -34.78
CA ASP A 244 20.72 25.98 -33.32
C ASP A 244 19.36 25.66 -32.66
N ALA A 245 18.59 24.76 -33.28
CA ALA A 245 17.20 24.46 -32.89
C ALA A 245 17.05 24.01 -31.42
N CYS A 246 18.12 23.45 -30.83
CA CYS A 246 18.15 23.05 -29.43
C CYS A 246 18.14 24.22 -28.43
N ARG A 247 18.44 25.46 -28.84
CA ARG A 247 18.56 26.60 -27.91
C ARG A 247 17.20 27.20 -27.56
N VAL A 248 17.02 27.51 -26.27
CA VAL A 248 15.91 28.35 -25.79
C VAL A 248 16.26 29.82 -26.03
N THR A 249 15.76 30.38 -27.12
CA THR A 249 16.02 31.78 -27.50
C THR A 249 14.95 32.72 -26.93
N LYS A 250 15.23 34.04 -26.92
CA LYS A 250 14.23 35.06 -26.56
C LYS A 250 12.97 34.96 -27.42
N ILE A 251 13.13 34.67 -28.71
CA ILE A 251 12.01 34.46 -29.64
C ILE A 251 11.18 33.24 -29.24
N LEU A 252 11.82 32.12 -28.88
CA LEU A 252 11.10 30.93 -28.43
C LEU A 252 10.31 31.19 -27.14
N LYS A 253 10.85 32.00 -26.22
CA LYS A 253 10.14 32.41 -24.99
C LYS A 253 8.86 33.20 -25.29
N LEU A 254 8.87 34.07 -26.30
CA LEU A 254 7.67 34.78 -26.74
C LEU A 254 6.68 33.84 -27.48
N GLN A 255 7.20 32.89 -28.26
CA GLN A 255 6.35 31.92 -28.96
C GLN A 255 5.61 30.98 -28.01
N VAL A 256 6.19 30.67 -26.86
CA VAL A 256 5.56 29.87 -25.79
C VAL A 256 4.24 30.47 -25.34
N GLU A 257 4.14 31.80 -25.25
CA GLU A 257 2.98 32.53 -24.72
C GLU A 257 1.74 32.40 -25.61
N LYS A 258 1.91 31.91 -26.85
CA LYS A 258 0.80 31.64 -27.78
C LYS A 258 -0.02 30.40 -27.42
N TYR A 259 0.45 29.59 -26.48
CA TYR A 259 -0.19 28.33 -26.08
C TYR A 259 -0.66 28.39 -24.63
N ASN A 260 -1.76 27.69 -24.33
CA ASN A 260 -2.29 27.61 -22.97
C ASN A 260 -1.49 26.56 -22.17
N TRP A 261 -0.79 27.02 -21.14
CA TRP A 261 0.00 26.20 -20.21
C TRP A 261 -0.58 26.16 -18.79
N GLU A 262 -1.79 26.69 -18.58
CA GLU A 262 -2.45 26.69 -17.27
C GLU A 262 -2.71 25.25 -16.80
N ASP A 263 -2.63 25.02 -15.48
CA ASP A 263 -2.81 23.70 -14.84
C ASP A 263 -1.88 22.58 -15.31
N ILE A 264 -0.81 22.93 -16.04
CA ILE A 264 0.24 21.98 -16.42
C ILE A 264 1.35 22.02 -15.37
N GLU A 265 1.46 20.93 -14.60
CA GLU A 265 2.58 20.74 -13.68
C GLU A 265 3.86 20.38 -14.46
N PHE A 266 4.99 20.96 -14.02
CA PHE A 266 6.31 20.64 -14.54
C PHE A 266 7.19 20.01 -13.45
N PRO A 267 7.93 18.92 -13.75
CA PRO A 267 7.98 18.20 -15.03
C PRO A 267 6.67 17.45 -15.34
N THR A 268 6.18 17.58 -16.58
CA THR A 268 4.89 17.03 -17.00
C THR A 268 4.96 15.50 -17.11
N LYS A 269 4.05 14.81 -16.42
CA LYS A 269 3.93 13.35 -16.51
C LYS A 269 3.24 13.00 -17.84
N VAL A 270 3.63 11.89 -18.47
CA VAL A 270 3.02 11.43 -19.75
C VAL A 270 1.49 11.34 -19.64
N LYS A 271 0.98 10.86 -18.50
CA LYS A 271 -0.46 10.76 -18.22
C LYS A 271 -1.18 12.11 -18.18
N ASP A 272 -0.49 13.22 -17.94
CA ASP A 272 -1.07 14.56 -17.80
C ASP A 272 -0.98 15.37 -19.10
N ILE A 273 -0.35 14.83 -20.16
CA ILE A 273 -0.23 15.51 -21.47
C ILE A 273 -1.58 15.80 -22.12
N HIS A 274 -2.59 14.93 -21.92
CA HIS A 274 -3.94 15.12 -22.46
C HIS A 274 -4.55 16.47 -22.05
N LYS A 275 -4.27 16.94 -20.83
CA LYS A 275 -4.73 18.26 -20.34
C LYS A 275 -4.24 19.40 -21.22
N TRP A 276 -3.01 19.30 -21.74
CA TRP A 276 -2.46 20.31 -22.63
C TRP A 276 -3.05 20.18 -24.04
N GLU A 277 -3.22 18.95 -24.54
CA GLU A 277 -3.79 18.68 -25.86
C GLU A 277 -5.22 19.22 -25.99
N GLU A 278 -6.06 18.98 -24.98
CA GLU A 278 -7.45 19.48 -24.93
C GLU A 278 -7.52 21.01 -24.97
N LYS A 279 -6.62 21.69 -24.25
CA LYS A 279 -6.59 23.16 -24.19
C LYS A 279 -6.06 23.82 -25.46
N ASN A 280 -5.21 23.13 -26.23
CA ASN A 280 -4.53 23.70 -27.40
C ASN A 280 -5.00 23.10 -28.73
N ASN A 281 -5.86 22.09 -28.70
CA ASN A 281 -6.36 21.36 -29.87
C ASN A 281 -5.22 20.81 -30.75
N ILE A 282 -4.18 20.26 -30.13
CA ILE A 282 -2.99 19.70 -30.80
C ILE A 282 -2.68 18.34 -30.18
N ASN A 283 -2.53 17.32 -31.04
CA ASN A 283 -2.20 15.97 -30.63
C ASN A 283 -0.68 15.74 -30.52
N ILE A 284 -0.27 15.09 -29.45
CA ILE A 284 1.10 14.74 -29.13
C ILE A 284 1.21 13.22 -28.99
N ASN A 285 2.07 12.65 -29.84
CA ASN A 285 2.51 11.27 -29.73
C ASN A 285 3.79 11.21 -28.89
N VAL A 286 3.85 10.26 -27.97
CA VAL A 286 4.99 10.03 -27.09
C VAL A 286 5.52 8.63 -27.32
N PHE A 287 6.80 8.54 -27.66
CA PHE A 287 7.49 7.29 -27.89
C PHE A 287 8.63 7.13 -26.87
N GLY A 288 8.79 5.93 -26.35
CA GLY A 288 9.99 5.50 -25.63
C GLY A 288 10.98 4.84 -26.59
N TYR A 289 12.26 4.90 -26.24
CA TYR A 289 13.32 4.18 -26.95
C TYR A 289 14.00 3.24 -25.96
N ASP A 290 14.09 1.97 -26.33
CA ASP A 290 14.79 0.94 -25.57
C ASP A 290 16.20 0.78 -26.15
N GLU A 291 17.22 1.10 -25.35
CA GLU A 291 18.62 1.08 -25.78
C GLU A 291 19.15 -0.34 -26.04
N GLU A 292 18.66 -1.34 -25.31
CA GLU A 292 19.10 -2.73 -25.45
C GLU A 292 18.57 -3.34 -26.75
N THR A 293 17.27 -3.15 -27.01
CA THR A 293 16.60 -3.71 -28.18
C THR A 293 16.70 -2.81 -29.41
N LYS A 294 17.13 -1.55 -29.23
CA LYS A 294 17.19 -0.49 -30.25
C LYS A 294 15.83 -0.23 -30.92
N LYS A 295 14.72 -0.46 -30.20
CA LYS A 295 13.35 -0.31 -30.72
C LYS A 295 12.65 0.89 -30.09
N LEU A 296 11.80 1.51 -30.90
CA LEU A 296 10.80 2.48 -30.42
C LEU A 296 9.57 1.71 -29.93
N TYR A 297 8.98 2.18 -28.84
CA TYR A 297 7.71 1.71 -28.33
C TYR A 297 6.81 2.88 -27.98
N THR A 298 5.52 2.71 -28.18
CA THR A 298 4.54 3.77 -27.95
C THR A 298 4.22 3.90 -26.47
N LEU A 299 4.36 5.11 -25.92
CA LEU A 299 3.95 5.45 -24.56
C LEU A 299 2.57 6.09 -24.52
N LYS A 300 2.26 6.90 -25.54
CA LYS A 300 0.98 7.58 -25.71
C LYS A 300 0.78 7.88 -27.20
N LEU A 301 -0.44 7.65 -27.69
CA LEU A 301 -0.89 8.22 -28.96
C LEU A 301 -1.83 9.39 -28.67
N GLY A 302 -1.86 10.39 -29.54
CA GLY A 302 -2.91 11.40 -29.52
C GLY A 302 -4.26 10.75 -29.85
N GLU A 303 -5.27 10.97 -29.01
CA GLU A 303 -6.61 10.45 -29.20
C GLU A 303 -7.52 11.55 -29.73
N GLN A 304 -7.51 11.81 -31.04
CA GLN A 304 -8.65 12.40 -31.76
C GLN A 304 -8.70 11.88 -33.20
N GLU A 305 -9.89 11.50 -33.66
CA GLU A 305 -10.19 11.30 -35.07
C GLU A 305 -9.98 12.64 -35.79
N ILE A 306 -9.02 12.66 -36.73
CA ILE A 306 -8.93 13.73 -37.70
C ILE A 306 -10.22 13.62 -38.53
N GLN A 307 -11.22 14.46 -38.25
CA GLN A 307 -12.24 14.75 -39.26
C GLN A 307 -11.48 15.39 -40.43
N ARG A 308 -11.10 14.56 -41.39
CA ARG A 308 -10.64 15.00 -42.70
C ARG A 308 -11.81 15.78 -43.29
N LYS A 309 -11.78 17.11 -43.18
CA LYS A 309 -12.64 17.96 -44.00
C LYS A 309 -12.28 17.63 -45.45
N GLN A 310 -13.21 16.97 -46.14
CA GLN A 310 -13.22 16.84 -47.60
C GLN A 310 -13.44 18.22 -48.22
#